data_AF-A0A853J809-F1
#
_entry.id   AF-A0A853J809-F1
#
_cell.length_a   1.000
_cell.length_b   1.000
_cell.length_c   1.000
_cell.angle_alpha   90.00
_cell.angle_beta   90.00
_cell.angle_gamma   90.00
#
_symmetry.space_group_name_H-M   'P 1'
#
loop_
_entity.id
_entity.type
_entity.pdbx_description
1 polymer ?
#
loop_
_entity_poly.entity_id
_entity_poly.type
_entity_poly.pdbx_seq_one_letter_code
_entity_poly.pdbx_strand_id
1 'polypeptide(L)'
;MNVRTRFALAAAAAVLMTAGGMLGYWWAQPRTGADHASTSSPAAATADREVLYWYDPMAPDQRFDRPGKSPFMDMQLVPKYADDTGGDRPGIAVAAELRRTLGIRTVAVGRGRLEGALSVPGTIAWDLRREHVVSVPVDAVIQQLHVKAPFDTVRAGQPVA
;
A
#
# COMPACT_ATOMS: atom_id res chain seq x y z
N MET A 1 18.64 -32.78 38.59
CA MET A 1 17.55 -31.78 38.68
C MET A 1 16.34 -32.46 39.29
N ASN A 2 15.98 -32.08 40.52
CA ASN A 2 15.12 -32.89 41.39
C ASN A 2 13.66 -32.88 40.91
N VAL A 3 12.95 -34.01 41.03
CA VAL A 3 11.56 -34.15 40.60
C VAL A 3 10.66 -33.07 41.23
N ARG A 4 10.95 -32.68 42.48
CA ARG A 4 10.30 -31.58 43.19
C ARG A 4 10.44 -30.22 42.49
N THR A 5 11.62 -29.90 41.95
CA THR A 5 11.84 -28.65 41.20
C THR A 5 11.12 -28.61 39.86
N ARG A 6 10.90 -29.76 39.21
CA ARG A 6 10.14 -29.85 37.95
C ARG A 6 8.64 -29.65 38.17
N PHE A 7 8.09 -30.23 39.24
CA PHE A 7 6.69 -30.00 39.62
C PHE A 7 6.43 -28.56 40.07
N ALA A 8 7.37 -27.94 40.80
CA ALA A 8 7.27 -26.54 41.19
C ALA A 8 7.27 -25.58 39.98
N LEU A 9 8.12 -25.84 38.99
CA LEU A 9 8.16 -25.05 37.74
C LEU A 9 6.90 -25.23 36.88
N ALA A 10 6.37 -26.45 36.80
CA ALA A 10 5.13 -26.71 36.07
C ALA A 10 3.92 -26.04 36.72
N ALA A 11 3.84 -26.04 38.06
CA ALA A 11 2.80 -25.35 38.80
C ALA A 11 2.89 -23.82 38.62
N ALA A 12 4.10 -23.25 38.66
CA ALA A 12 4.30 -21.82 38.44
C ALA A 12 3.91 -21.37 37.01
N ALA A 13 4.22 -22.19 36.00
CA ALA A 13 3.84 -21.91 34.61
C ALA A 13 2.31 -21.96 34.40
N ALA A 14 1.62 -22.91 35.04
CA ALA A 14 0.16 -23.01 34.97
C ALA A 14 -0.53 -21.79 35.60
N VAL A 15 -0.03 -21.30 36.73
CA VAL A 15 -0.57 -20.10 37.40
C VAL A 15 -0.35 -18.83 36.56
N LEU A 16 0.80 -18.71 35.88
CA LEU A 16 1.06 -17.58 35.00
C LEU A 16 0.15 -17.56 33.76
N MET A 17 -0.16 -18.74 33.18
CA MET A 17 -1.08 -18.82 32.04
C MET A 17 -2.53 -18.51 32.42
N THR A 18 -3.00 -18.95 33.59
CA THR A 18 -4.36 -18.63 34.04
C THR A 18 -4.51 -17.15 34.42
N ALA A 19 -3.50 -16.56 35.07
CA ALA A 19 -3.49 -15.13 35.37
C ALA A 19 -3.45 -14.27 34.09
N GLY A 20 -2.63 -14.63 33.10
CA GLY A 20 -2.58 -13.95 31.81
C GLY A 20 -3.90 -14.04 31.03
N GLY A 21 -4.56 -15.21 31.06
CA GLY A 21 -5.87 -15.41 30.43
C GLY A 21 -6.99 -14.58 31.07
N MET A 22 -7.02 -14.48 32.41
CA MET A 22 -8.03 -13.68 33.11
C MET A 22 -7.84 -12.16 32.90
N LEU A 23 -6.59 -11.66 32.91
CA LEU A 23 -6.33 -10.24 32.61
C LEU A 23 -6.68 -9.88 31.16
N GLY A 24 -6.36 -10.77 30.21
CA GLY A 24 -6.69 -10.56 28.80
C GLY A 24 -8.20 -10.54 28.54
N TYR A 25 -8.96 -11.42 29.19
CA TYR A 25 -10.41 -11.47 29.05
C TYR A 25 -11.10 -10.21 29.61
N TRP A 26 -10.61 -9.68 30.73
CA TRP A 26 -11.20 -8.49 31.36
C TRP A 26 -10.91 -7.20 30.58
N TRP A 27 -9.77 -7.12 29.88
CA TRP A 27 -9.46 -5.97 29.01
C TRP A 27 -10.19 -6.00 27.66
N ALA A 28 -10.62 -7.17 27.21
CA ALA A 28 -11.35 -7.37 25.97
C ALA A 28 -12.88 -7.17 26.10
N GLN A 29 -13.40 -6.92 27.31
CA GLN A 29 -14.81 -6.66 27.51
C GLN A 29 -15.18 -5.26 26.97
N PRO A 30 -16.04 -5.16 25.94
CA PRO A 30 -16.50 -3.87 25.44
C PRO A 30 -17.28 -3.18 26.57
N ARG A 31 -16.89 -1.94 26.90
CA ARG A 31 -17.71 -1.06 27.74
C ARG A 31 -18.95 -0.66 26.95
N THR A 32 -19.98 -1.50 26.93
CA THR A 32 -21.32 -1.10 26.53
C THR A 32 -21.89 -0.27 27.66
N GLY A 33 -21.67 1.04 27.58
CA GLY A 33 -22.42 2.03 28.35
C GLY A 33 -23.91 1.88 28.02
N ALA A 34 -24.64 1.27 28.94
CA ALA A 34 -26.08 1.17 28.91
C ALA A 34 -26.66 2.38 29.63
N ASP A 35 -26.86 3.47 28.90
CA ASP A 35 -27.77 4.54 29.31
C ASP A 35 -29.16 4.23 28.75
N HIS A 36 -29.96 3.52 29.55
CA HIS A 36 -31.41 3.36 29.31
C HIS A 36 -32.17 4.16 30.36
N ALA A 37 -32.70 5.32 29.95
CA ALA A 37 -33.91 6.00 30.45
C ALA A 37 -34.02 7.32 29.66
N SER A 38 -35.10 7.70 28.98
CA SER A 38 -36.51 7.45 29.23
C SER A 38 -37.32 7.61 27.94
N THR A 39 -38.36 6.80 27.79
CA THR A 39 -39.41 6.93 26.79
C THR A 39 -40.20 8.22 27.02
N SER A 40 -40.16 9.15 26.07
CA SER A 40 -41.19 10.16 25.87
C SER A 40 -41.40 10.39 24.36
N SER A 41 -42.57 9.97 23.87
CA SER A 41 -43.33 10.40 22.69
C SER A 41 -42.58 10.85 21.41
N PRO A 42 -42.90 10.32 20.21
CA PRO A 42 -42.26 10.71 18.96
C PRO A 42 -42.85 12.04 18.47
N ALA A 43 -42.40 13.15 19.05
CA ALA A 43 -42.35 14.41 18.32
C ALA A 43 -41.00 14.42 17.60
N ALA A 44 -41.03 14.33 16.27
CA ALA A 44 -39.87 14.39 15.41
C ALA A 44 -38.98 15.60 15.78
N ALA A 45 -37.95 15.33 16.57
CA ALA A 45 -36.83 16.23 16.77
C ALA A 45 -36.01 16.22 15.48
N THR A 46 -36.47 16.99 14.50
CA THR A 46 -35.64 17.47 13.40
C THR A 46 -34.66 18.47 14.01
N ALA A 47 -33.62 17.94 14.66
CA ALA A 47 -32.48 18.73 15.08
C ALA A 47 -31.81 19.28 13.82
N ASP A 48 -31.90 20.60 13.61
CA ASP A 48 -31.01 21.48 12.82
C ASP A 48 -30.20 20.85 11.68
N ARG A 49 -30.86 20.09 10.79
CA ARG A 49 -30.24 19.69 9.52
C ARG A 49 -30.64 20.68 8.46
N GLU A 50 -29.66 21.44 7.97
CA GLU A 50 -29.87 22.37 6.87
C GLU A 50 -30.34 21.60 5.63
N VAL A 51 -31.56 21.88 5.20
CA VAL A 51 -32.12 21.33 3.97
C VAL A 51 -31.63 22.19 2.81
N LEU A 52 -30.84 21.61 1.90
CA LEU A 52 -30.31 22.33 0.74
C LEU A 52 -31.38 22.55 -0.32
N TYR A 53 -32.15 21.51 -0.63
CA TYR A 53 -33.26 21.57 -1.58
C TYR A 53 -34.22 20.40 -1.38
N TRP A 54 -35.44 20.56 -1.87
CA TRP A 54 -36.47 19.54 -1.92
C TRP A 54 -36.58 19.00 -3.34
N TYR A 55 -36.79 17.70 -3.52
CA TYR A 55 -36.92 17.10 -4.85
C TYR A 55 -38.04 16.06 -4.89
N ASP A 56 -38.55 15.81 -6.11
CA ASP A 56 -39.49 14.73 -6.39
C ASP A 56 -38.70 13.44 -6.70
N PRO A 57 -38.88 12.34 -5.96
CA PRO A 57 -38.16 11.09 -6.20
C PRO A 57 -38.31 10.55 -7.64
N MET A 58 -39.39 10.89 -8.34
CA MET A 58 -39.66 10.43 -9.72
C MET A 58 -39.06 11.38 -10.78
N ALA A 59 -38.73 12.61 -10.41
CA ALA A 59 -38.11 13.60 -11.28
C ALA A 59 -36.94 14.30 -10.54
N PRO A 60 -35.83 13.58 -10.28
CA PRO A 60 -34.75 14.06 -9.41
C PRO A 60 -33.98 15.26 -9.97
N ASP A 61 -34.14 15.59 -11.25
CA ASP A 61 -33.50 16.73 -11.90
C ASP A 61 -34.10 18.08 -11.46
N GLN A 62 -35.35 18.10 -10.96
CA GLN A 62 -36.01 19.32 -10.52
C GLN A 62 -35.81 19.57 -9.02
N ARG A 63 -35.34 20.78 -8.69
CA ARG A 63 -35.02 21.23 -7.34
C ARG A 63 -36.01 22.30 -6.90
N PHE A 64 -36.50 22.19 -5.67
CA PHE A 64 -37.46 23.11 -5.06
C PHE A 64 -36.91 23.65 -3.74
N ASP A 65 -37.07 24.94 -3.48
CA ASP A 65 -36.49 25.58 -2.29
C ASP A 65 -37.38 25.46 -1.04
N ARG A 66 -38.62 24.97 -1.20
CA ARG A 66 -39.61 24.92 -0.12
C ARG A 66 -40.25 23.53 0.00
N PRO A 67 -40.60 23.10 1.23
CA PRO A 67 -41.43 21.92 1.43
C PRO A 67 -42.80 22.14 0.79
N GLY A 68 -43.31 21.11 0.11
CA GLY A 68 -44.61 21.21 -0.55
C GLY A 68 -44.93 19.99 -1.40
N LYS A 69 -46.07 20.07 -2.08
CA LYS A 69 -46.46 19.10 -3.10
C LYS A 69 -45.80 19.44 -4.43
N SER A 70 -45.31 18.42 -5.13
CA SER A 70 -44.70 18.53 -6.45
C SER A 70 -45.73 19.06 -7.46
N PRO A 71 -45.41 20.11 -8.24
CA PRO A 71 -46.30 20.66 -9.27
C PRO A 71 -46.60 19.68 -10.41
N PHE A 72 -45.81 18.61 -10.53
CA PHE A 72 -45.90 17.66 -11.64
C PHE A 72 -46.81 16.49 -11.29
N MET A 73 -46.83 16.05 -10.02
CA MET A 73 -47.53 14.81 -9.62
C MET A 73 -48.13 14.82 -8.21
N ASP A 74 -48.45 15.97 -7.60
CA ASP A 74 -49.21 16.07 -6.31
C ASP A 74 -48.60 15.30 -5.11
N MET A 75 -47.37 14.79 -5.26
CA MET A 75 -46.64 14.01 -4.26
C MET A 75 -45.84 14.92 -3.32
N GLN A 76 -45.62 14.46 -2.09
CA GLN A 76 -44.85 15.20 -1.10
C GLN A 76 -43.36 15.22 -1.51
N LEU A 77 -42.78 16.42 -1.65
CA LEU A 77 -41.35 16.58 -1.93
C LEU A 77 -40.51 16.06 -0.76
N VAL A 78 -39.34 15.50 -1.06
CA VAL A 78 -38.39 14.93 -0.09
C VAL A 78 -37.22 15.88 0.14
N PRO A 79 -36.81 16.16 1.40
CA PRO A 79 -35.70 17.06 1.69
C PRO A 79 -34.35 16.38 1.44
N LYS A 80 -33.45 17.08 0.75
CA LYS A 80 -32.02 16.75 0.63
C LYS A 80 -31.23 17.60 1.63
N TYR A 81 -30.48 16.96 2.52
CA TYR A 81 -29.73 17.63 3.59
C TYR A 81 -28.29 17.94 3.19
N ALA A 82 -27.73 19.03 3.75
CA ALA A 82 -26.34 19.46 3.51
C ALA A 82 -25.30 18.43 3.95
N ASP A 83 -25.60 17.65 4.98
CA ASP A 83 -24.71 16.58 5.48
C ASP A 83 -24.49 15.44 4.47
N ASP A 84 -25.42 15.26 3.52
CA ASP A 84 -25.33 14.26 2.46
C ASP A 84 -24.45 14.74 1.29
N THR A 85 -24.13 16.03 1.25
CA THR A 85 -23.16 16.64 0.35
C THR A 85 -22.01 17.21 1.19
N GLY A 86 -21.30 16.32 1.90
CA GLY A 86 -20.00 16.59 2.55
C GLY A 86 -19.72 18.05 2.85
N GLY A 87 -20.27 18.56 3.96
CA GLY A 87 -20.19 19.98 4.32
C GLY A 87 -18.77 20.54 4.23
N ASP A 88 -18.64 21.65 3.50
CA ASP A 88 -17.54 22.64 3.38
C ASP A 88 -16.08 22.14 3.42
N ARG A 89 -15.86 20.84 3.28
CA ARG A 89 -14.55 20.19 3.29
C ARG A 89 -14.26 19.66 1.91
N PRO A 90 -13.12 20.03 1.29
CA PRO A 90 -12.76 19.49 -0.01
C PRO A 90 -12.60 17.96 0.10
N GLY A 91 -13.52 17.22 -0.51
CA GLY A 91 -13.50 15.75 -0.49
C GLY A 91 -14.85 15.15 -0.89
N ILE A 92 -14.82 13.87 -1.24
CA ILE A 92 -16.01 13.07 -1.51
C ILE A 92 -16.15 12.03 -0.40
N ALA A 93 -17.32 11.99 0.23
CA ALA A 93 -17.64 10.96 1.22
C ALA A 93 -18.04 9.66 0.51
N VAL A 94 -17.53 8.52 1.00
CA VAL A 94 -17.86 7.19 0.47
C VAL A 94 -18.37 6.33 1.61
N ALA A 95 -19.53 5.69 1.40
CA ALA A 95 -20.18 4.82 2.38
C ALA A 95 -19.27 3.66 2.83
N ALA A 96 -19.33 3.31 4.11
CA ALA A 96 -18.43 2.32 4.72
C ALA A 96 -18.60 0.92 4.12
N GLU A 97 -19.84 0.54 3.78
CA GLU A 97 -20.20 -0.71 3.11
C GLU A 97 -19.54 -0.78 1.74
N LEU A 98 -19.61 0.30 0.97
CA LEU A 98 -19.02 0.38 -0.36
C LEU A 98 -17.49 0.28 -0.30
N ARG A 99 -16.84 0.96 0.67
CA ARG A 99 -15.39 0.84 0.89
C ARG A 99 -14.96 -0.59 1.21
N ARG A 100 -15.77 -1.32 1.99
CA ARG A 100 -15.50 -2.71 2.40
C ARG A 100 -15.70 -3.68 1.23
N THR A 101 -16.82 -3.59 0.53
CA THR A 101 -17.15 -4.47 -0.60
C THR A 101 -16.15 -4.29 -1.75
N LEU A 102 -15.72 -3.05 -2.02
CA LEU A 102 -14.71 -2.76 -3.04
C LEU A 102 -13.27 -3.07 -2.59
N GLY A 103 -13.05 -3.43 -1.32
CA GLY A 103 -11.73 -3.81 -0.81
C GLY A 103 -10.70 -2.68 -0.89
N ILE A 104 -11.10 -1.44 -0.63
CA ILE A 104 -10.20 -0.28 -0.72
C ILE A 104 -9.03 -0.43 0.26
N ARG A 105 -7.81 -0.27 -0.26
CA ARG A 105 -6.56 -0.29 0.53
C ARG A 105 -5.86 1.05 0.42
N THR A 106 -5.35 1.53 1.54
CA THR A 106 -4.56 2.77 1.60
C THR A 106 -3.22 2.49 2.25
N VAL A 107 -2.25 3.34 1.94
CA VAL A 107 -0.93 3.34 2.57
C VAL A 107 -0.58 4.78 2.90
N ALA A 108 0.06 4.99 4.05
CA ALA A 108 0.58 6.31 4.41
C ALA A 108 1.71 6.69 3.46
N VAL A 109 1.73 7.94 3.02
CA VAL A 109 2.83 8.45 2.19
C VAL A 109 4.11 8.57 3.03
N GLY A 110 5.23 8.13 2.46
CA GLY A 110 6.56 8.21 3.06
C GLY A 110 7.52 8.94 2.14
N ARG A 111 8.55 9.58 2.72
CA ARG A 111 9.68 10.13 1.96
C ARG A 111 10.86 9.16 2.04
N GLY A 112 11.53 8.95 0.92
CA GLY A 112 12.69 8.08 0.82
C GLY A 112 13.41 8.25 -0.50
N ARG A 113 14.53 7.54 -0.68
CA ARG A 113 15.25 7.47 -1.94
C ARG A 113 14.67 6.32 -2.76
N LEU A 114 14.22 6.61 -3.99
CA LEU A 114 13.81 5.57 -4.93
C LEU A 114 15.04 5.12 -5.71
N GLU A 115 15.48 3.89 -5.47
CA GLU A 115 16.58 3.31 -6.23
C GLU A 115 16.03 2.66 -7.49
N GLY A 116 16.46 3.17 -8.65
CA GLY A 116 16.16 2.57 -9.95
C GLY A 116 17.28 1.65 -10.38
N ALA A 117 16.94 0.44 -10.82
CA ALA A 117 17.89 -0.44 -11.51
C ALA A 117 17.79 -0.18 -13.01
N LEU A 118 18.92 0.13 -13.65
CA LEU A 118 19.02 0.24 -15.10
C LEU A 118 19.88 -0.92 -15.61
N SER A 119 19.31 -1.72 -16.50
CA SER A 119 20.03 -2.81 -17.18
C SER A 119 20.32 -2.39 -18.62
N VAL A 120 21.60 -2.45 -19.02
CA VAL A 120 22.07 -2.05 -20.35
C VAL A 120 22.96 -3.16 -20.91
N PRO A 121 22.79 -3.58 -22.18
CA PRO A 121 23.70 -4.52 -22.81
C PRO A 121 25.07 -3.87 -23.06
N GLY A 122 26.14 -4.67 -22.97
CA GLY A 122 27.51 -4.25 -23.28
C GLY A 122 28.30 -5.38 -23.94
N THR A 123 29.39 -5.02 -24.62
CA THR A 123 30.27 -5.96 -25.33
C THR A 123 31.67 -5.92 -24.74
N ILE A 124 32.33 -7.08 -24.68
CA ILE A 124 33.73 -7.20 -24.26
C ILE A 124 34.62 -7.02 -25.49
N ALA A 125 35.60 -6.13 -25.40
CA ALA A 125 36.55 -5.84 -26.47
C ALA A 125 37.99 -5.88 -25.95
N TRP A 126 38.95 -5.96 -26.87
CA TRP A 126 40.37 -5.87 -26.55
C TRP A 126 40.72 -4.45 -26.08
N ASP A 127 41.64 -4.36 -25.11
CA ASP A 127 42.20 -3.08 -24.71
C ASP A 127 43.24 -2.62 -25.73
N LEU A 128 42.84 -1.73 -26.62
CA LEU A 128 43.69 -1.19 -27.69
C LEU A 128 44.91 -0.42 -27.16
N ARG A 129 44.93 -0.03 -25.88
CA ARG A 129 46.11 0.59 -25.25
C ARG A 129 47.22 -0.41 -24.98
N ARG A 130 46.90 -1.71 -24.99
CA ARG A 130 47.84 -2.82 -24.77
C ARG A 130 48.12 -3.60 -26.05
N GLU A 131 47.70 -3.07 -27.19
CA GLU A 131 48.00 -3.63 -28.50
C GLU A 131 49.43 -3.26 -28.90
N HIS A 132 50.19 -4.27 -29.33
CA HIS A 132 51.56 -4.11 -29.80
C HIS A 132 51.73 -4.77 -31.15
N VAL A 133 52.19 -3.99 -32.13
CA VAL A 133 52.57 -4.49 -33.46
C VAL A 133 54.08 -4.67 -33.49
N VAL A 134 54.54 -5.90 -33.71
CA VAL A 134 55.96 -6.23 -33.79
C VAL A 134 56.38 -6.26 -35.26
N SER A 135 57.28 -5.35 -35.64
CA SER A 135 57.81 -5.22 -37.00
C SER A 135 59.34 -5.21 -36.98
N VAL A 136 59.94 -5.79 -38.02
CA VAL A 136 61.41 -5.77 -38.22
C VAL A 136 61.76 -4.61 -39.15
N PRO A 137 62.78 -3.79 -38.83
CA PRO A 137 63.13 -2.61 -39.63
C PRO A 137 63.99 -2.91 -40.87
N VAL A 138 64.37 -4.18 -41.10
CA VAL A 138 65.27 -4.60 -42.19
C VAL A 138 64.67 -5.76 -42.96
N ASP A 139 65.08 -5.91 -44.23
CA ASP A 139 64.71 -7.04 -45.06
C ASP A 139 65.49 -8.30 -44.67
N ALA A 140 64.78 -9.37 -44.33
CA ALA A 140 65.35 -10.65 -43.91
C ALA A 140 64.44 -11.83 -44.26
N VAL A 141 65.01 -13.04 -44.28
CA VAL A 141 64.27 -14.30 -44.47
C VAL A 141 64.01 -14.96 -43.11
N ILE A 142 62.75 -15.27 -42.82
CA ILE A 142 62.36 -16.00 -41.60
C ILE A 142 62.80 -17.46 -41.73
N GLN A 143 63.64 -17.93 -40.80
CA GLN A 143 64.10 -19.32 -40.77
C GLN A 143 63.16 -20.23 -39.95
N GLN A 144 62.57 -19.72 -38.86
CA GLN A 144 61.73 -20.50 -37.96
C GLN A 144 60.59 -19.68 -37.37
N LEU A 145 59.35 -20.12 -37.58
CA LEU A 145 58.16 -19.46 -37.03
C LEU A 145 57.64 -20.20 -35.79
N HIS A 146 57.59 -19.52 -34.64
CA HIS A 146 57.15 -20.09 -33.38
C HIS A 146 55.65 -19.96 -33.15
N VAL A 147 55.05 -18.83 -33.56
CA VAL A 147 53.60 -18.57 -33.45
C VAL A 147 52.97 -18.69 -34.83
N LYS A 148 52.04 -19.64 -35.00
CA LYS A 148 51.64 -20.12 -36.33
C LYS A 148 50.24 -19.69 -36.74
N ALA A 149 49.39 -19.31 -35.79
CA ALA A 149 48.02 -18.92 -36.05
C ALA A 149 47.64 -17.61 -35.35
N PRO A 150 46.74 -16.81 -35.96
CA PRO A 150 46.07 -15.72 -35.25
C PRO A 150 45.35 -16.25 -34.00
N PHE A 151 45.37 -15.45 -32.94
CA PHE A 151 44.78 -15.77 -31.62
C PHE A 151 45.50 -16.87 -30.81
N ASP A 152 46.67 -17.33 -31.27
CA ASP A 152 47.58 -18.10 -30.42
C ASP A 152 47.97 -17.26 -29.18
N THR A 153 47.89 -17.86 -28.00
CA THR A 153 48.25 -17.17 -26.76
C THR A 153 49.77 -17.08 -26.65
N VAL A 154 50.27 -15.86 -26.44
CA VAL A 154 51.70 -15.57 -26.29
C VAL A 154 51.98 -14.87 -24.97
N ARG A 155 53.19 -15.06 -24.44
CA ARG A 155 53.69 -14.35 -23.25
C ARG A 155 54.74 -13.31 -23.63
N ALA A 156 54.88 -12.28 -22.80
CA ALA A 156 55.95 -11.30 -22.97
C ALA A 156 57.32 -12.00 -22.99
N GLY A 157 58.14 -11.69 -24.00
CA GLY A 157 59.46 -12.30 -24.20
C GLY A 157 59.44 -13.65 -24.90
N GLN A 158 58.27 -14.20 -25.26
CA GLN A 158 58.19 -15.42 -26.06
C GLN A 158 58.69 -15.15 -27.49
N PRO A 159 59.55 -16.02 -28.06
CA PRO A 159 59.95 -15.93 -29.46
C PRO A 159 58.74 -16.07 -30.38
N VAL A 160 58.62 -15.19 -31.37
CA VAL A 160 57.51 -15.18 -32.34
C VAL A 160 57.94 -15.69 -33.73
N ALA A 161 59.12 -15.28 -34.20
CA ALA A 161 59.74 -15.62 -35.50
C ALA A 161 61.28 -15.51 -35.41
#